data_AF-A0A4R0N3P5-F1
#
_entry.id   AF-A0A4R0N3P5-F1
#
_cell.length_a   1.000
_cell.length_b   1.000
_cell.length_c   1.000
_cell.angle_alpha   90.00
_cell.angle_beta   90.00
_cell.angle_gamma   90.00
#
_symmetry.space_group_name_H-M   'P 1'
#
loop_
_entity.id
_entity.type
_entity.pdbx_description
1 polymer ?
#
loop_
_entity_poly.entity_id
_entity_poly.type
_entity_poly.pdbx_seq_one_letter_code
_entity_poly.pdbx_strand_id
1 'polypeptide(L)'
;MRFLLRSFALLDLVSLVFLGMQLWEIAPRFNEITKQSDKVEATLMFPMFLLIVLGAAGLLLTKKFGFILYYIQFPFRLYLWIFSVGFITLLPEAFENYDDRWFPALLKVCFMVEFIRLYLTIRAQIKLKGQQLHLSPSE
;
A
#
# COMPACT_ATOMS: atom_id res chain seq x y z
N MET A 1 -11.72 -12.52 9.11
CA MET A 1 -11.33 -11.92 7.81
C MET A 1 -11.79 -10.48 7.66
N ARG A 2 -13.05 -10.13 7.94
CA ARG A 2 -13.51 -8.72 7.87
C ARG A 2 -12.65 -7.74 8.68
N PHE A 3 -12.26 -8.08 9.90
CA PHE A 3 -11.37 -7.22 10.71
C PHE A 3 -10.00 -7.00 10.06
N LEU A 4 -9.36 -8.07 9.57
CA LEU A 4 -8.07 -8.00 8.88
C LEU A 4 -8.14 -7.11 7.62
N LEU A 5 -9.19 -7.25 6.80
CA LEU A 5 -9.39 -6.41 5.62
C LEU A 5 -9.64 -4.94 5.97
N ARG A 6 -10.36 -4.68 7.07
CA ARG A 6 -10.55 -3.32 7.60
C ARG A 6 -9.24 -2.72 8.10
N SER A 7 -8.43 -3.47 8.85
CA SER A 7 -7.10 -3.02 9.28
C SER A 7 -6.20 -2.70 8.09
N PHE A 8 -6.22 -3.52 7.05
CA PHE A 8 -5.51 -3.24 5.79
C PHE A 8 -5.99 -1.98 5.09
N ALA A 9 -7.32 -1.77 5.02
CA ALA A 9 -7.86 -0.52 4.47
C ALA A 9 -7.49 0.71 5.31
N LEU A 10 -7.42 0.59 6.64
CA LEU A 10 -6.98 1.67 7.51
C LEU A 10 -5.49 2.00 7.30
N LEU A 11 -4.63 0.98 7.21
CA LEU A 11 -3.22 1.17 6.90
C LEU A 11 -3.02 1.82 5.51
N ASP A 12 -3.84 1.44 4.53
CA ASP A 12 -3.84 2.09 3.21
C ASP A 12 -4.30 3.54 3.28
N LEU A 13 -5.28 3.87 4.14
CA LEU A 13 -5.72 5.24 4.33
C LEU A 13 -4.59 6.10 4.93
N VAL A 14 -3.85 5.56 5.91
CA VAL A 14 -2.67 6.24 6.46
C VAL A 14 -1.62 6.45 5.36
N SER A 15 -1.34 5.42 4.56
CA SER A 15 -0.42 5.53 3.41
C SER A 15 -0.87 6.59 2.40
N LEU A 16 -2.18 6.70 2.19
CA LEU A 16 -2.77 7.67 1.29
C LEU A 16 -2.52 9.10 1.76
N VAL A 17 -2.61 9.35 3.07
CA VAL A 17 -2.32 10.67 3.65
C VAL A 17 -0.86 11.04 3.38
N PHE A 18 0.09 10.15 3.67
CA PHE A 18 1.51 10.41 3.42
C PHE A 18 1.82 10.60 1.94
N LEU A 19 1.27 9.76 1.06
CA LEU A 19 1.42 9.92 -0.39
C LEU A 19 0.80 11.23 -0.88
N GLY A 20 -0.34 11.63 -0.31
CA GLY A 20 -0.99 12.90 -0.62
C GLY A 20 -0.14 14.11 -0.23
N MET A 21 0.55 14.04 0.92
CA MET A 21 1.51 15.08 1.33
C MET A 21 2.69 15.17 0.36
N GLN A 22 3.29 14.03 -0.02
CA GLN A 22 4.36 14.00 -1.02
C GLN A 22 3.91 14.57 -2.37
N LEU A 23 2.72 14.18 -2.83
CA LEU A 23 2.14 14.72 -4.07
C LEU A 23 1.88 16.23 -4.00
N TRP A 24 1.46 16.74 -2.85
CA TRP A 24 1.22 18.18 -2.66
C TRP A 24 2.52 18.99 -2.79
N GLU A 25 3.63 18.46 -2.31
CA GLU A 25 4.95 19.10 -2.44
C GLU A 25 5.52 18.98 -3.86
N ILE A 26 5.31 17.84 -4.51
CA ILE A 26 5.85 17.55 -5.85
C ILE A 26 5.04 18.26 -6.95
N ALA A 27 3.72 18.37 -6.81
CA ALA A 27 2.84 18.94 -7.83
C ALA A 27 3.26 20.33 -8.34
N PRO A 28 3.57 21.33 -7.48
CA PRO A 28 3.99 22.65 -7.95
C PRO A 28 5.41 22.66 -8.55
N ARG A 29 6.28 21.74 -8.13
CA ARG A 29 7.69 21.67 -8.57
C ARG A 29 7.94 20.66 -9.69
N PHE A 30 6.90 20.03 -10.22
CA PHE A 30 7.04 18.94 -11.20
C PHE A 30 7.85 19.33 -12.45
N ASN A 31 7.72 20.58 -12.90
CA ASN A 31 8.48 21.11 -14.05
C ASN A 31 9.94 21.44 -13.72
N GLU A 32 10.30 21.57 -12.45
CA GLU A 32 11.64 21.89 -11.96
C GLU A 32 12.49 20.61 -11.77
N ILE A 33 11.87 19.43 -11.83
CA ILE A 33 12.55 18.14 -11.70
C ILE A 33 13.36 17.85 -12.98
N THR A 34 14.68 17.98 -12.86
CA THR A 34 15.64 17.74 -13.97
C THR A 34 16.05 16.28 -14.09
N LYS A 35 16.03 15.52 -12.99
CA LYS A 35 16.33 14.08 -12.99
C LYS A 35 15.16 13.28 -13.55
N GLN A 36 15.43 12.47 -14.57
CA GLN A 36 14.41 11.61 -15.19
C GLN A 36 13.84 10.56 -14.21
N SER A 37 14.66 9.99 -13.32
CA SER A 37 14.21 9.01 -12.32
C SER A 37 13.11 9.59 -11.43
N ASP A 38 13.40 10.73 -10.80
CA ASP A 38 12.49 11.43 -9.89
C ASP A 38 11.20 11.87 -10.61
N LYS A 39 11.30 12.20 -11.91
CA LYS A 39 10.14 12.57 -12.72
C LYS A 39 9.23 11.37 -13.05
N VAL A 40 9.81 10.20 -13.30
CA VAL A 40 9.07 8.95 -13.48
C VAL A 40 8.38 8.55 -12.18
N GLU A 41 9.09 8.65 -11.06
CA GLU A 41 8.56 8.40 -9.73
C GLU A 41 7.35 9.29 -9.43
N ALA A 42 7.51 10.60 -9.56
CA ALA A 42 6.44 11.59 -9.39
C ALA A 42 5.23 11.31 -10.30
N THR A 43 5.48 10.93 -11.56
CA THR A 43 4.42 10.60 -12.53
C THR A 43 3.65 9.34 -12.11
N LEU A 44 4.33 8.34 -11.56
CA LEU A 44 3.73 7.09 -11.08
C LEU A 44 3.01 7.25 -9.73
N MET A 45 3.39 8.22 -8.90
CA MET A 45 2.71 8.51 -7.63
C MET A 45 1.24 8.92 -7.83
N PHE A 46 0.92 9.70 -8.87
CA PHE A 46 -0.46 10.11 -9.18
C PHE A 46 -1.43 8.93 -9.47
N PRO A 47 -1.17 8.04 -10.44
CA PRO A 47 -2.02 6.89 -10.68
C PRO A 47 -2.01 5.92 -9.49
N MET A 48 -0.89 5.82 -8.76
CA MET A 48 -0.84 5.02 -7.54
C MET A 48 -1.74 5.56 -6.43
N PHE A 49 -1.82 6.88 -6.25
CA PHE A 49 -2.75 7.50 -5.31
C PHE A 49 -4.19 7.08 -5.63
N LEU A 50 -4.61 7.20 -6.88
CA LEU A 50 -5.96 6.78 -7.31
C LEU A 50 -6.18 5.28 -7.11
N LEU A 51 -5.21 4.44 -7.46
CA LEU A 51 -5.28 3.00 -7.25
C LEU A 51 -5.45 2.67 -5.77
N ILE A 52 -4.70 3.32 -4.87
CA ILE A 52 -4.79 3.10 -3.43
C ILE A 52 -6.16 3.53 -2.89
N VAL A 53 -6.72 4.67 -3.33
CA VAL A 53 -8.10 5.08 -2.97
C VAL A 53 -9.10 4.00 -3.37
N LEU A 54 -9.07 3.56 -4.63
CA LEU A 54 -9.99 2.54 -5.15
C LEU A 54 -9.78 1.19 -4.46
N GLY A 55 -8.52 0.84 -4.14
CA GLY A 55 -8.15 -0.37 -3.43
C GLY A 55 -8.71 -0.39 -2.01
N ALA A 56 -8.49 0.69 -1.25
CA ALA A 56 -9.01 0.86 0.10
C ALA A 56 -10.55 0.81 0.12
N ALA A 57 -11.21 1.51 -0.81
CA ALA A 57 -12.66 1.45 -0.97
C ALA A 57 -13.16 0.03 -1.31
N GLY A 58 -12.48 -0.66 -2.22
CA GLY A 58 -12.79 -2.05 -2.59
C GLY A 58 -12.62 -3.04 -1.44
N LEU A 59 -11.57 -2.86 -0.62
CA LEU A 59 -11.31 -3.63 0.60
C LEU A 59 -12.37 -3.40 1.67
N LEU A 60 -12.81 -2.16 1.89
CA LEU A 60 -13.90 -1.82 2.83
C LEU A 60 -15.22 -2.48 2.43
N LEU A 61 -15.55 -2.47 1.13
CA LEU A 61 -16.75 -3.11 0.59
C LEU A 61 -16.63 -4.63 0.45
N THR A 62 -15.49 -5.23 0.85
CA THR A 62 -15.20 -6.67 0.74
C THR A 62 -15.41 -7.19 -0.70
N LYS A 63 -15.15 -6.35 -1.71
CA LYS A 63 -15.33 -6.71 -3.12
C LYS A 63 -14.07 -7.40 -3.62
N LYS A 64 -14.24 -8.39 -4.52
CA LYS A 64 -13.14 -9.12 -5.18
C LYS A 64 -12.12 -8.16 -5.83
N PHE A 65 -12.61 -7.02 -6.33
CA PHE A 65 -11.79 -6.00 -6.98
C PHE A 65 -10.74 -5.36 -6.05
N GLY A 66 -11.00 -5.24 -4.74
CA GLY A 66 -10.00 -4.70 -3.80
C GLY A 66 -8.75 -5.57 -3.69
N PHE A 67 -8.91 -6.90 -3.79
CA PHE A 67 -7.79 -7.85 -3.81
C PHE A 67 -6.98 -7.77 -5.09
N ILE A 68 -7.67 -7.68 -6.24
CA ILE A 68 -7.04 -7.56 -7.57
C ILE A 68 -6.24 -6.25 -7.67
N LEU A 69 -6.84 -5.15 -7.23
CA LEU A 69 -6.17 -3.85 -7.20
C LEU A 69 -4.91 -3.87 -6.33
N TYR A 70 -4.96 -4.52 -5.16
CA TYR A 70 -3.77 -4.65 -4.32
C TYR A 70 -2.64 -5.43 -5.03
N TYR A 71 -2.97 -6.50 -5.76
CA TYR A 71 -1.98 -7.25 -6.55
C TYR A 71 -1.32 -6.39 -7.63
N ILE A 72 -2.11 -5.58 -8.33
CA ILE A 72 -1.60 -4.64 -9.35
C ILE A 72 -0.73 -3.55 -8.71
N GLN A 73 -1.13 -3.03 -7.55
CA GLN A 73 -0.40 -2.00 -6.81
C GLN A 73 0.93 -2.49 -6.25
N PHE A 74 1.02 -3.76 -5.89
CA PHE A 74 2.16 -4.32 -5.17
C PHE A 74 3.53 -3.98 -5.78
N PRO A 75 3.81 -4.23 -7.08
CA PRO A 75 5.11 -3.87 -7.67
C PRO A 75 5.41 -2.37 -7.61
N PHE A 76 4.40 -1.53 -7.82
CA PHE A 76 4.55 -0.08 -7.74
C PHE A 76 4.78 0.41 -6.31
N ARG A 77 4.16 -0.23 -5.31
CA ARG A 77 4.40 0.07 -3.89
C ARG A 77 5.85 -0.21 -3.51
N LEU A 78 6.44 -1.29 -4.02
CA LEU A 78 7.86 -1.57 -3.81
C LEU A 78 8.76 -0.55 -4.51
N TYR A 79 8.42 -0.18 -5.75
CA TYR A 79 9.21 0.78 -6.55
C TYR A 79 9.16 2.20 -6.01
N LEU A 80 7.98 2.67 -5.59
CA LEU A 80 7.74 4.01 -5.04
C LEU A 80 7.91 4.09 -3.53
N TRP A 81 8.29 2.98 -2.88
CA TRP A 81 8.51 2.92 -1.42
C TRP A 81 7.23 3.25 -0.61
N ILE A 82 6.05 3.03 -1.19
CA ILE A 82 4.73 3.30 -0.59
C ILE A 82 4.26 2.04 0.16
N PHE A 83 4.86 1.80 1.32
CA PHE A 83 4.49 0.69 2.20
C PHE A 83 3.34 1.08 3.13
N SER A 84 2.45 0.13 3.43
CA SER A 84 1.29 0.37 4.30
C SER A 84 1.62 0.58 5.76
N VAL A 85 2.79 0.10 6.15
CA VAL A 85 3.42 0.40 7.44
C VAL A 85 4.67 1.25 7.26
N GLY A 86 4.80 1.95 6.13
CA GLY A 86 5.95 2.79 5.82
C GLY A 86 6.12 3.95 6.78
N PHE A 87 5.02 4.47 7.35
CA PHE A 87 5.05 5.52 8.36
C PHE A 87 5.91 5.17 9.60
N ILE A 88 6.16 3.89 9.86
CA ILE A 88 7.00 3.44 10.98
C ILE A 88 8.45 3.91 10.78
N THR A 89 8.93 4.06 9.54
CA THR A 89 10.30 4.56 9.27
C THR A 89 10.47 6.03 9.66
N LEU A 90 9.38 6.77 9.85
CA LEU A 90 9.36 8.16 10.33
C LEU A 90 9.32 8.26 11.86
N LEU A 91 9.06 7.16 12.58
CA LEU A 91 9.02 7.18 14.05
C LEU A 91 10.38 7.53 14.69
N PRO A 92 11.53 6.99 14.25
CA PRO A 92 12.83 7.38 14.79
C PRO A 92 13.10 8.88 14.70
N GLU A 93 12.66 9.51 13.60
CA GLU A 93 12.76 10.95 13.39
C GLU A 93 11.90 11.72 14.39
N ALA A 94 10.67 11.24 14.65
CA ALA A 94 9.76 11.85 15.63
C ALA A 94 10.21 11.67 17.11
N PHE A 95 11.05 10.68 17.40
CA PHE A 95 11.56 10.40 18.76
C PHE A 95 12.97 10.95 19.01
N GLU A 96 13.50 11.79 18.11
CA GLU A 96 14.85 12.38 18.19
C GLU A 96 16.00 11.36 18.32
N ASN A 97 15.73 10.07 18.05
CA ASN A 97 16.67 8.98 18.25
C ASN A 97 17.30 8.58 16.91
N TYR A 98 18.14 9.48 16.41
CA TYR A 98 18.75 9.44 15.07
C TYR A 98 19.98 8.51 15.05
N ASP A 99 19.75 7.20 15.10
CA ASP A 99 20.81 6.22 14.78
C ASP A 99 20.58 5.72 13.35
N ASP A 100 21.60 5.89 12.49
CA ASP A 100 21.61 5.55 11.06
C ASP A 100 21.25 4.07 10.78
N ARG A 101 21.25 3.22 11.81
CA ARG A 101 20.88 1.81 11.71
C ARG A 101 19.37 1.56 11.74
N TRP A 102 18.57 2.46 12.32
CA TRP A 102 17.14 2.23 12.49
C TRP A 102 16.38 2.29 11.17
N PHE A 103 16.69 3.28 10.32
CA PHE A 103 15.99 3.44 9.04
C PHE A 103 16.15 2.21 8.13
N PRO A 104 17.37 1.69 7.86
CA PRO A 104 17.54 0.47 7.07
C PRO A 104 16.88 -0.77 7.70
N ALA A 105 16.85 -0.88 9.02
CA ALA A 105 16.22 -1.99 9.72
C ALA A 105 14.69 -1.95 9.58
N LEU A 106 14.09 -0.80 9.86
CA LEU A 106 12.64 -0.58 9.75
C LEU A 106 12.16 -0.73 8.31
N LEU A 107 12.94 -0.25 7.34
CA LEU A 107 12.66 -0.43 5.93
C LEU A 107 12.55 -1.92 5.55
N LYS A 108 13.51 -2.75 5.99
CA LYS A 108 13.45 -4.22 5.77
C LYS A 108 12.20 -4.84 6.39
N VAL A 109 11.79 -4.36 7.56
CA VAL A 109 10.53 -4.77 8.21
C VAL A 109 9.33 -4.35 7.37
N CYS A 110 9.29 -3.13 6.83
CA CYS A 110 8.22 -2.67 5.94
C CYS A 110 8.09 -3.56 4.70
N PHE A 111 9.20 -3.91 4.06
CA PHE A 111 9.20 -4.88 2.96
C PHE A 111 8.61 -6.22 3.38
N MET A 112 9.11 -6.81 4.48
CA MET A 112 8.63 -8.10 4.98
C MET A 112 7.12 -8.06 5.28
N VAL A 113 6.64 -7.00 5.92
CA VAL A 113 5.21 -6.83 6.24
C VAL A 113 4.37 -6.73 4.96
N GLU A 114 4.83 -6.06 3.91
CA GLU A 114 4.09 -6.03 2.65
C GLU A 114 4.00 -7.39 1.97
N PHE A 115 5.07 -8.20 1.99
CA PHE A 115 5.00 -9.56 1.48
C PHE A 115 4.04 -10.44 2.30
N ILE A 116 4.06 -10.31 3.64
CA ILE A 116 3.10 -10.99 4.51
C ILE A 116 1.68 -10.55 4.19
N ARG A 117 1.46 -9.25 3.96
CA ARG A 117 0.16 -8.69 3.57
C ARG A 117 -0.32 -9.27 2.24
N LEU A 118 0.55 -9.36 1.24
CA LEU A 118 0.24 -10.00 -0.04
C LEU A 118 -0.18 -11.46 0.14
N TYR A 119 0.58 -12.24 0.92
CA TYR A 119 0.25 -13.62 1.23
C TYR A 119 -1.12 -13.76 1.92
N LEU A 120 -1.38 -12.94 2.94
CA LEU A 120 -2.66 -12.94 3.66
C LEU A 120 -3.84 -12.54 2.76
N THR A 121 -3.60 -11.61 1.84
CA THR A 121 -4.57 -11.13 0.85
C THR A 121 -4.95 -12.25 -0.14
N ILE A 122 -3.95 -12.98 -0.67
CA ILE A 122 -4.17 -14.14 -1.54
C ILE A 122 -4.91 -15.26 -0.78
N ARG A 123 -4.47 -15.59 0.44
CA ARG A 123 -5.10 -16.62 1.26
C ARG A 123 -6.56 -16.26 1.61
N ALA A 124 -6.83 -14.98 1.85
CA ALA A 124 -8.19 -14.48 2.08
C ALA A 124 -9.07 -14.64 0.82
N GLN A 125 -8.56 -14.30 -0.35
CA GLN A 125 -9.26 -14.50 -1.61
C GLN A 125 -9.59 -15.99 -1.87
N ILE A 126 -8.64 -16.89 -1.65
CA ILE A 126 -8.84 -18.34 -1.82
C ILE A 126 -9.94 -18.86 -0.88
N LYS A 127 -9.90 -18.47 0.40
CA LYS A 127 -10.91 -18.89 1.38
C LYS A 127 -12.31 -18.38 1.02
N LEU A 128 -12.41 -17.14 0.53
CA LEU A 128 -13.66 -16.57 0.05
C LEU A 128 -14.21 -17.31 -1.18
N LYS A 129 -13.33 -17.72 -2.11
CA LYS A 129 -13.72 -18.52 -3.28
C LYS A 129 -14.21 -19.93 -2.88
N GLY A 130 -13.53 -20.57 -1.92
CA GLY A 130 -13.94 -21.88 -1.40
C GLY A 130 -15.30 -21.87 -0.71
N GLN A 131 -15.62 -20.82 0.04
CA GLN A 131 -16.96 -20.66 0.64
C GLN A 131 -18.07 -20.44 -0.40
N GLN A 132 -17.76 -19.77 -1.52
CA GLN A 132 -18.72 -19.59 -2.61
C GLN A 132 -19.03 -20.89 -3.35
N LEU A 133 -18.04 -21.80 -3.49
CA LEU A 133 -18.23 -23.09 -4.14
C LEU A 133 -19.10 -24.06 -3.32
N HIS A 134 -19.00 -24.03 -1.98
CA HIS A 134 -19.84 -24.86 -1.10
C HIS A 134 -21.30 -24.39 -0.96
N LEU A 135 -21.62 -23.19 -1.48
CA LEU A 135 -22.97 -22.63 -1.47
C LEU A 135 -23.66 -22.69 -2.84
N SER A 136 -22.98 -23.21 -3.87
CA SER A 136 -23.65 -23.61 -5.12
C SER A 136 -24.26 -24.99 -4.86
N PRO A 137 -25.58 -25.17 -4.92
CA PRO A 137 -26.14 -26.50 -5.05
C PRO A 137 -25.50 -27.12 -6.28
N SER A 138 -25.03 -28.35 -6.16
CA SER A 138 -24.82 -29.22 -7.30
C SER A 138 -26.15 -29.32 -8.04
N GLU A 139 -26.28 -28.62 -9.16
CA GLU A 139 -27.29 -28.92 -10.17
C GLU A 139 -27.03 -30.31 -10.78
#